data_AF-A0A7Y5RLT1-F1
#
_entry.id   AF-A0A7Y5RLT1-F1
#
_cell.length_a   1.000
_cell.length_b   1.000
_cell.length_c   1.000
_cell.angle_alpha   90.00
_cell.angle_beta   90.00
_cell.angle_gamma   90.00
#
_symmetry.space_group_name_H-M   'P 1'
#
loop_
_entity.id
_entity.type
_entity.pdbx_description
1 polymer ?
#
loop_
_entity_poly.entity_id
_entity_poly.type
_entity_poly.pdbx_seq_one_letter_code
_entity_poly.pdbx_strand_id
1 'polypeptide(L)'
;MSTKSIPDELAREIAVEQAHVDRVHEELEKAGLRADVVQAEGLARSQFGRQVEIGDAEGAGLFERDALMFHAAKRRSALDTQYEGLVFGRLDIDHAMLRASTPADVSGNGHPREASVAGSRSSGGDDREIRYIGRLGVRDDDYEPLVIDWRAPAASPFYRATPTQPMGVLRRRVLRSRGTTVIGVEDDLMVPEAPDDLVVVGDGAL
;
A
#
# COMPACT_ATOMS: atom_id res chain seq x y z
N MET A 1 -22.16 17.64 -27.92
CA MET A 1 -20.96 17.41 -27.08
C MET A 1 -21.49 16.90 -25.75
N SER A 2 -21.22 15.64 -25.42
CA SER A 2 -21.92 14.90 -24.38
C SER A 2 -21.46 15.33 -22.99
N THR A 3 -22.34 15.98 -22.23
CA THR A 3 -22.13 16.30 -20.81
C THR A 3 -22.14 14.97 -20.04
N LYS A 4 -20.96 14.44 -19.67
CA LYS A 4 -20.89 13.31 -18.72
C LYS A 4 -21.54 13.76 -17.42
N SER A 5 -22.42 12.93 -16.88
CA SER A 5 -23.02 13.22 -15.58
C SER A 5 -22.01 12.95 -14.47
N ILE A 6 -21.98 13.77 -13.42
CA ILE A 6 -21.11 13.57 -12.23
C ILE A 6 -21.16 12.11 -11.69
N PRO A 7 -22.32 11.42 -11.68
CA PRO A 7 -22.39 9.99 -11.32
C PRO A 7 -21.55 9.07 -12.22
N ASP A 8 -21.45 9.35 -13.52
CA ASP A 8 -20.66 8.53 -14.46
C ASP A 8 -19.16 8.70 -14.26
N GLU A 9 -18.74 9.86 -13.78
CA GLU A 9 -17.33 10.15 -13.46
C GLU A 9 -16.94 9.50 -12.14
N LEU A 10 -17.76 9.68 -11.10
CA LEU A 10 -17.61 8.99 -9.83
C LEU A 10 -17.53 7.47 -10.00
N ALA A 11 -18.42 6.88 -10.81
CA ALA A 11 -18.41 5.44 -11.07
C ALA A 11 -17.11 4.98 -11.76
N ARG A 12 -16.53 5.80 -12.65
CA ARG A 12 -15.24 5.49 -13.28
C ARG A 12 -14.10 5.58 -12.28
N GLU A 13 -14.07 6.62 -11.44
CA GLU A 13 -13.05 6.76 -10.41
C GLU A 13 -13.11 5.59 -9.43
N ILE A 14 -14.31 5.22 -8.96
CA ILE A 14 -14.50 4.02 -8.12
C ILE A 14 -13.99 2.76 -8.82
N ALA A 15 -14.25 2.58 -10.12
CA ALA A 15 -13.79 1.42 -10.86
C ALA A 15 -12.26 1.36 -11.00
N VAL A 16 -11.60 2.51 -11.18
CA VAL A 16 -10.13 2.61 -11.18
C VAL A 16 -9.57 2.20 -9.82
N GLU A 17 -10.13 2.74 -8.74
CA GLU A 17 -9.70 2.40 -7.38
C GLU A 17 -9.98 0.92 -7.06
N GLN A 18 -11.11 0.37 -7.51
CA GLN A 18 -11.46 -1.05 -7.35
C GLN A 18 -10.42 -1.95 -8.03
N ALA A 19 -10.04 -1.66 -9.28
CA ALA A 19 -9.05 -2.44 -10.00
C ALA A 19 -7.70 -2.49 -9.27
N HIS A 20 -7.29 -1.39 -8.62
CA HIS A 20 -6.09 -1.39 -7.79
C HIS A 20 -6.26 -2.23 -6.52
N VAL A 21 -7.38 -2.10 -5.82
CA VAL A 21 -7.69 -2.91 -4.63
C VAL A 21 -7.72 -4.40 -4.96
N ASP A 22 -8.28 -4.78 -6.11
CA ASP A 22 -8.29 -6.17 -6.59
C ASP A 22 -6.87 -6.69 -6.79
N ARG A 23 -6.02 -5.93 -7.49
CA ARG A 23 -4.60 -6.27 -7.68
C ARG A 23 -3.85 -6.46 -6.36
N VAL A 24 -4.12 -5.62 -5.36
CA VAL A 24 -3.51 -5.74 -4.03
C VAL A 24 -3.92 -7.04 -3.34
N HIS A 25 -5.19 -7.43 -3.43
CA HIS A 25 -5.66 -8.69 -2.85
C HIS A 25 -5.06 -9.90 -3.58
N GLU A 26 -4.99 -9.87 -4.92
CA GLU A 26 -4.33 -10.90 -5.70
C GLU A 26 -2.87 -11.10 -5.27
N GLU A 27 -2.11 -10.02 -5.07
CA GLU A 27 -0.72 -10.12 -4.60
C GLU A 27 -0.62 -10.65 -3.17
N LEU A 28 -1.54 -10.29 -2.28
CA LEU A 28 -1.59 -10.85 -0.94
C LEU A 28 -1.91 -12.34 -0.94
N GLU A 29 -2.82 -12.80 -1.80
CA GLU A 29 -3.11 -14.22 -1.97
C GLU A 29 -1.88 -14.98 -2.47
N LYS A 30 -1.19 -14.46 -3.49
CA LYS A 30 0.08 -15.04 -3.97
C LYS A 30 1.13 -15.12 -2.87
N ALA A 31 1.31 -14.03 -2.12
CA ALA A 31 2.27 -13.97 -1.02
C ALA A 31 1.93 -14.98 0.10
N GLY A 32 0.64 -15.13 0.42
CA GLY A 32 0.14 -16.12 1.36
C GLY A 32 0.47 -17.55 0.92
N LEU A 33 0.18 -17.89 -0.34
CA LEU A 33 0.47 -19.21 -0.90
C LEU A 33 1.98 -19.53 -0.88
N ARG A 34 2.84 -18.56 -1.20
CA ARG A 34 4.30 -18.73 -1.14
C ARG A 34 4.78 -18.99 0.29
N ALA A 35 4.23 -18.27 1.26
CA ALA A 35 4.57 -18.44 2.67
C ALA A 35 4.18 -19.85 3.16
N ASP A 36 3.01 -20.35 2.76
CA ASP A 36 2.55 -21.69 3.11
C ASP A 36 3.46 -22.79 2.55
N VAL A 37 3.93 -22.66 1.30
CA VAL A 37 4.87 -23.62 0.69
C VAL A 37 6.21 -23.63 1.45
N VAL A 38 6.77 -22.46 1.75
CA VAL A 38 8.02 -22.36 2.51
C VAL A 38 7.87 -22.94 3.91
N GLN A 39 6.74 -22.69 4.57
CA GLN A 39 6.43 -23.25 5.88
C GLN A 39 6.30 -24.78 5.82
N ALA A 40 5.61 -25.32 4.81
CA ALA A 40 5.48 -26.76 4.60
C ALA A 40 6.84 -27.43 4.36
N GLU A 41 7.70 -26.83 3.54
CA GLU A 41 9.04 -27.33 3.28
C GLU A 41 9.94 -27.25 4.52
N GLY A 42 9.87 -26.16 5.28
CA GLY A 42 10.59 -25.99 6.54
C GLY A 42 10.17 -27.00 7.60
N LEU A 43 8.87 -27.29 7.70
CA LEU A 43 8.33 -28.34 8.58
C LEU A 43 8.79 -29.74 8.15
N ALA A 44 8.77 -30.04 6.84
CA ALA A 44 9.25 -31.32 6.33
C ALA A 44 10.75 -31.52 6.64
N ARG A 45 11.60 -30.51 6.39
CA ARG A 45 13.04 -30.55 6.72
C ARG A 45 13.28 -30.69 8.23
N SER A 46 12.47 -30.07 9.08
CA SER A 46 12.57 -30.19 10.54
C SER A 46 12.27 -31.62 11.03
N GLN A 47 11.32 -32.32 10.41
CA GLN A 47 10.97 -33.69 10.78
C GLN A 47 12.08 -34.71 10.46
N PHE A 48 12.87 -34.49 9.40
CA PHE A 48 13.97 -35.40 9.05
C PHE A 48 15.25 -35.20 9.86
N GLY A 49 15.46 -34.02 10.47
CA GLY A 49 16.68 -33.71 11.21
C GLY A 49 16.71 -34.18 12.67
N ARG A 50 15.57 -34.60 13.24
CA ARG A 50 15.42 -34.90 14.68
C ARG A 50 15.10 -36.37 14.93
N GLN A 51 15.91 -37.27 14.37
CA GLN A 51 16.01 -38.64 14.89
C GLN A 51 16.99 -38.65 16.06
N VAL A 52 16.64 -37.92 17.13
CA VAL A 52 17.32 -37.99 18.44
C VAL A 52 16.47 -38.88 19.34
N GLU A 53 17.18 -39.72 20.10
CA GLU A 53 16.75 -40.92 20.80
C GLU A 53 15.42 -40.81 21.57
N ILE A 54 14.66 -41.90 21.47
CA ILE A 54 13.28 -42.05 21.91
C ILE A 54 13.25 -42.31 23.42
N GLY A 55 12.81 -41.32 24.20
CA GLY A 55 12.42 -41.42 25.60
C GLY A 55 11.88 -40.08 26.12
N ASP A 56 10.65 -40.07 26.65
CA ASP A 56 9.92 -38.92 27.26
C ASP A 56 9.53 -37.71 26.36
N ALA A 57 9.90 -37.69 25.08
CA ALA A 57 9.73 -36.53 24.19
C ALA A 57 8.36 -36.41 23.47
N GLU A 58 7.44 -37.38 23.58
CA GLU A 58 6.16 -37.36 22.87
C GLU A 58 5.25 -36.19 23.29
N GLY A 59 5.30 -35.79 24.56
CA GLY A 59 4.53 -34.64 25.07
C GLY A 59 5.04 -33.32 24.50
N ALA A 60 6.36 -33.07 24.59
CA ALA A 60 6.97 -31.80 24.18
C ALA A 60 6.80 -31.51 22.68
N GLY A 61 6.91 -32.52 21.83
CA GLY A 61 6.74 -32.37 20.38
C GLY A 61 5.29 -32.03 19.96
N LEU A 62 4.29 -32.53 20.70
CA LEU A 62 2.88 -32.21 20.45
C LEU A 62 2.57 -30.77 20.82
N PHE A 63 3.08 -30.28 21.96
CA PHE A 63 2.92 -28.90 22.40
C PHE A 63 3.64 -27.90 21.48
N GLU A 64 4.86 -28.21 21.01
CA GLU A 64 5.57 -27.37 20.02
C GLU A 64 4.77 -27.26 18.71
N ARG A 65 4.19 -28.38 18.26
CA ARG A 65 3.37 -28.42 17.05
C ARG A 65 2.07 -27.63 17.22
N ASP A 66 1.39 -27.79 18.34
CA ASP A 66 0.14 -27.08 18.65
C ASP A 66 0.38 -25.57 18.81
N ALA A 67 1.51 -25.17 19.41
CA ALA A 67 1.90 -23.75 19.51
C ALA A 67 2.21 -23.14 18.14
N LEU A 68 2.94 -23.85 17.26
CA LEU A 68 3.21 -23.41 15.89
C LEU A 68 1.93 -23.30 15.05
N MET A 69 1.05 -24.30 15.13
CA MET A 69 -0.24 -24.30 14.45
C MET A 69 -1.15 -23.20 14.96
N PHE A 70 -1.20 -22.97 16.28
CA PHE A 70 -1.93 -21.87 16.88
C PHE A 70 -1.39 -20.51 16.41
N HIS A 71 -0.07 -20.33 16.37
CA HIS A 71 0.54 -19.10 15.85
C HIS A 71 0.29 -18.90 14.35
N ALA A 72 0.31 -19.96 13.54
CA ALA A 72 -0.02 -19.90 12.13
C ALA A 72 -1.52 -19.59 11.90
N ALA A 73 -2.42 -20.24 12.64
CA ALA A 73 -3.85 -20.01 12.59
C ALA A 73 -4.23 -18.60 13.08
N LYS A 74 -3.57 -18.10 14.13
CA LYS A 74 -3.76 -16.73 14.63
C LYS A 74 -3.22 -15.69 13.65
N ARG A 75 -2.11 -15.99 12.97
CA ARG A 75 -1.61 -15.15 11.86
C ARG A 75 -2.61 -15.15 10.71
N ARG A 76 -3.13 -16.31 10.28
CA ARG A 76 -4.14 -16.41 9.20
C ARG A 76 -5.47 -15.74 9.53
N SER A 77 -5.97 -15.89 10.76
CA SER A 77 -7.20 -15.23 11.22
C SER A 77 -7.04 -13.71 11.36
N ALA A 78 -5.84 -13.24 11.72
CA ALA A 78 -5.53 -11.82 11.72
C ALA A 78 -5.53 -11.25 10.28
N LEU A 79 -5.06 -12.01 9.30
CA LEU A 79 -5.19 -11.64 7.88
C LEU A 79 -6.67 -11.47 7.51
N ASP A 80 -7.52 -12.50 7.64
CA ASP A 80 -8.94 -12.47 7.18
C ASP A 80 -9.83 -11.37 7.80
N THR A 81 -9.62 -10.97 9.05
CA THR A 81 -10.50 -9.99 9.74
C THR A 81 -9.97 -8.55 9.68
N GLN A 82 -8.69 -8.35 9.33
CA GLN A 82 -8.07 -7.01 9.33
C GLN A 82 -8.15 -6.25 7.99
N TYR A 83 -8.56 -6.91 6.90
CA TYR A 83 -8.48 -6.32 5.55
C TYR A 83 -9.62 -5.40 5.14
N GLU A 84 -10.65 -5.19 5.97
CA GLU A 84 -11.60 -4.12 5.72
C GLU A 84 -10.86 -2.76 5.74
N GLY A 85 -10.79 -2.10 4.59
CA GLY A 85 -10.00 -0.88 4.44
C GLY A 85 -8.48 -1.13 4.45
N LEU A 86 -8.02 -2.26 3.89
CA LEU A 86 -6.60 -2.53 3.67
C LEU A 86 -5.93 -1.35 2.95
N VAL A 87 -6.54 -0.88 1.86
CA VAL A 87 -6.22 0.38 1.20
C VAL A 87 -7.31 1.38 1.56
N PHE A 88 -6.92 2.52 2.13
CA PHE A 88 -7.88 3.55 2.54
C PHE A 88 -7.53 4.93 1.97
N GLY A 89 -6.39 5.06 1.29
CA GLY A 89 -5.94 6.34 0.79
C GLY A 89 -5.11 6.25 -0.48
N ARG A 90 -5.10 7.34 -1.23
CA ARG A 90 -4.23 7.58 -2.38
C ARG A 90 -3.71 9.02 -2.32
N LEU A 91 -2.46 9.20 -2.71
CA LEU A 91 -1.80 10.49 -2.89
C LEU A 91 -1.38 10.61 -4.34
N ASP A 92 -1.76 11.71 -4.98
CA ASP A 92 -1.17 12.15 -6.24
C ASP A 92 -0.14 13.22 -5.90
N ILE A 93 1.14 12.93 -6.18
CA ILE A 93 2.29 13.75 -5.82
C ILE A 93 2.90 14.30 -7.10
N ASP A 94 3.31 15.57 -7.08
CA ASP A 94 4.10 16.21 -8.11
C ASP A 94 5.51 16.51 -7.57
N HIS A 95 6.50 15.80 -8.10
CA HIS A 95 7.91 15.97 -7.73
C HIS A 95 8.48 17.31 -8.19
N ALA A 96 7.90 17.95 -9.22
CA ALA A 96 8.31 19.29 -9.62
C ALA A 96 8.08 20.30 -8.48
N MET A 97 6.96 20.16 -7.75
CA MET A 97 6.65 21.01 -6.59
C MET A 97 7.62 20.81 -5.42
N LEU A 98 8.05 19.56 -5.18
CA LEU A 98 9.06 19.26 -4.14
C LEU A 98 10.41 19.91 -4.48
N ARG A 99 10.80 19.90 -5.77
CA ARG A 99 12.03 20.51 -6.25
C ARG A 99 11.98 22.03 -6.20
N ALA A 100 10.86 22.64 -6.60
CA ALA A 100 10.66 24.09 -6.56
C ALA A 100 10.66 24.65 -5.12
N SER A 101 10.26 23.84 -4.14
CA SER A 101 10.24 24.22 -2.72
C SER A 101 11.62 24.14 -2.06
N THR A 102 12.62 23.54 -2.71
CA THR A 102 14.00 23.46 -2.19
C THR A 102 14.78 24.69 -2.66
N PRO A 103 15.26 25.57 -1.77
CA PRO A 103 16.05 26.72 -2.19
C PRO A 103 17.34 26.26 -2.89
N ALA A 104 17.62 26.82 -4.06
CA ALA A 104 18.88 26.63 -4.75
C ALA A 104 19.99 27.40 -4.01
N ASP A 105 20.64 26.75 -3.03
CA ASP A 105 22.08 26.85 -2.67
C ASP A 105 22.34 26.45 -1.20
N VAL A 106 23.01 25.31 -1.00
CA VAL A 106 24.13 25.18 -0.05
C VAL A 106 25.14 24.21 -0.68
N SER A 107 26.26 24.75 -1.16
CA SER A 107 27.41 24.00 -1.67
C SER A 107 28.01 22.99 -0.65
N GLY A 108 28.38 21.80 -1.16
CA GLY A 108 29.60 21.09 -0.73
C GLY A 108 29.49 20.01 0.35
N ASN A 109 29.05 18.81 -0.01
CA ASN A 109 29.85 17.57 0.16
C ASN A 109 29.04 16.33 -0.26
N GLY A 110 29.61 15.58 -1.21
CA GLY A 110 29.03 14.34 -1.70
C GLY A 110 28.86 13.30 -0.61
N HIS A 111 27.60 12.91 -0.38
CA HIS A 111 27.24 11.59 0.13
C HIS A 111 26.14 11.06 -0.80
N PRO A 112 26.30 9.88 -1.42
CA PRO A 112 25.19 9.25 -2.11
C PRO A 112 24.19 8.83 -1.04
N ARG A 113 23.07 9.54 -0.92
CA ARG A 113 21.98 9.12 -0.04
C ARG A 113 21.11 8.16 -0.82
N GLU A 114 21.31 6.87 -0.54
CA GLU A 114 20.39 5.80 -0.85
C GLU A 114 19.00 6.13 -0.27
N ALA A 115 18.07 6.46 -1.16
CA ALA A 115 16.64 6.36 -0.93
C ALA A 115 15.93 6.29 -2.29
N SER A 116 16.32 5.30 -3.09
CA SER A 116 15.44 4.76 -4.12
C SER A 116 14.33 3.98 -3.40
N VAL A 117 13.33 4.69 -2.90
CA VAL A 117 12.06 4.04 -2.56
C VAL A 117 11.37 3.85 -3.89
N ALA A 118 11.43 2.61 -4.37
CA ALA A 118 10.74 2.14 -5.56
C ALA A 118 9.29 2.60 -5.49
N GLY A 119 8.84 3.26 -6.54
CA GLY A 119 7.48 3.68 -6.79
C GLY A 119 7.36 3.57 -8.29
N SER A 120 6.39 2.78 -8.74
CA SER A 120 6.20 2.39 -10.13
C SER A 120 6.46 3.57 -11.09
N ARG A 121 7.45 3.40 -11.96
CA ARG A 121 7.73 4.35 -13.04
C ARG A 121 6.51 4.38 -13.97
N SER A 122 5.80 5.49 -14.02
CA SER A 122 5.13 5.88 -15.26
C SER A 122 6.22 6.08 -16.32
N SER A 123 6.04 5.45 -17.47
CA SER A 123 6.96 5.57 -18.60
C SER A 123 6.89 6.99 -19.15
N GLY A 124 7.98 7.75 -19.01
CA GLY A 124 8.26 8.96 -19.79
C GLY A 124 7.80 10.28 -19.16
N GLY A 125 8.75 11.03 -18.57
CA GLY A 125 8.69 12.49 -18.49
C GLY A 125 7.64 13.14 -17.58
N ASP A 126 6.89 12.37 -16.79
CA ASP A 126 5.91 12.92 -15.87
C ASP A 126 6.50 12.97 -14.46
N ASP A 127 6.63 14.17 -13.89
CA ASP A 127 7.05 14.38 -12.50
C ASP A 127 5.95 13.94 -11.50
N ARG A 128 4.83 13.37 -11.98
CA ARG A 128 3.73 12.88 -11.16
C ARG A 128 3.89 11.44 -10.72
N GLU A 129 3.61 11.19 -9.45
CA GLU A 129 3.64 9.88 -8.82
C GLU A 129 2.32 9.62 -8.06
N ILE A 130 1.79 8.40 -8.18
CA ILE A 130 0.64 7.94 -7.41
C ILE A 130 1.12 7.00 -6.30
N ARG A 131 0.72 7.26 -5.06
CA ARG A 131 1.01 6.40 -3.91
C ARG A 131 -0.26 5.99 -3.19
N TYR A 132 -0.45 4.69 -3.02
CA TYR A 132 -1.54 4.15 -2.22
C TYR A 132 -1.10 3.91 -0.78
N ILE A 133 -1.97 4.26 0.16
CA ILE A 133 -1.72 4.17 1.61
C ILE A 133 -2.69 3.16 2.21
N GLY A 134 -2.15 2.30 3.07
CA GLY A 134 -2.89 1.21 3.65
C GLY A 134 -2.37 0.73 4.99
N ARG A 135 -3.09 -0.25 5.56
CA ARG A 135 -2.78 -0.83 6.87
C ARG A 135 -1.57 -1.75 6.85
N LEU A 136 -1.23 -2.28 5.67
CA LEU A 136 -0.11 -3.18 5.45
C LEU A 136 0.59 -2.78 4.16
N GLY A 137 1.93 -2.77 4.17
CA GLY A 137 2.71 -2.58 2.96
C GLY A 137 2.60 -3.81 2.05
N VAL A 138 2.24 -3.61 0.79
CA VAL A 138 2.11 -4.66 -0.22
C VAL A 138 3.00 -4.31 -1.40
N ARG A 139 3.70 -5.31 -1.92
CA ARG A 139 4.55 -5.22 -3.11
C ARG A 139 4.13 -6.30 -4.09
N ASP A 140 4.31 -6.04 -5.37
CA ASP A 140 4.10 -7.05 -6.40
C ASP A 140 5.33 -7.96 -6.56
N ASP A 141 5.25 -8.85 -7.54
CA ASP A 141 6.29 -9.83 -7.88
C ASP A 141 7.63 -9.19 -8.30
N ASP A 142 7.61 -7.94 -8.80
CA ASP A 142 8.80 -7.15 -9.16
C ASP A 142 9.33 -6.31 -7.97
N TYR A 143 8.76 -6.50 -6.78
CA TYR A 143 9.03 -5.74 -5.55
C TYR A 143 8.65 -4.25 -5.63
N GLU A 144 7.84 -3.86 -6.60
CA GLU A 144 7.29 -2.50 -6.68
C GLU A 144 6.15 -2.36 -5.66
N PRO A 145 6.10 -1.28 -4.87
CA PRO A 145 5.06 -1.13 -3.87
C PRO A 145 3.71 -0.82 -4.52
N LEU A 146 2.73 -1.66 -4.18
CA LEU A 146 1.32 -1.42 -4.46
C LEU A 146 0.64 -0.65 -3.35
N VAL A 147 1.10 -0.82 -2.11
CA VAL A 147 0.56 -0.14 -0.92
C VAL A 147 1.71 0.21 0.02
N ILE A 148 1.73 1.45 0.49
CA ILE A 148 2.64 1.92 1.52
C ILE A 148 1.93 1.79 2.89
N ASP A 149 2.63 1.18 3.84
CA ASP A 149 2.16 1.10 5.23
C ASP A 149 2.03 2.50 5.83
N TRP A 150 0.88 2.80 6.41
CA TRP A 150 0.56 4.10 7.02
C TRP A 150 1.55 4.57 8.08
N ARG A 151 2.30 3.65 8.70
CA ARG A 151 3.32 3.96 9.70
C ARG A 151 4.66 4.36 9.09
N ALA A 152 4.86 4.11 7.80
CA ALA A 152 6.10 4.44 7.12
C ALA A 152 6.23 5.96 6.96
N PRO A 153 7.44 6.55 7.10
CA PRO A 153 7.65 7.98 6.86
C PRO A 153 7.17 8.46 5.49
N ALA A 154 7.26 7.59 4.47
CA ALA A 154 6.78 7.87 3.12
C ALA A 154 5.26 8.11 3.03
N ALA A 155 4.47 7.61 3.99
CA ALA A 155 3.02 7.85 4.09
C ALA A 155 2.68 9.14 4.85
N SER A 156 3.66 9.79 5.49
CA SER A 156 3.41 10.98 6.33
C SER A 156 2.69 12.14 5.62
N PRO A 157 2.88 12.42 4.31
CA PRO A 157 2.12 13.47 3.64
C PRO A 157 0.61 13.23 3.68
N PHE A 158 0.15 11.98 3.75
CA PHE A 158 -1.28 11.67 3.84
C PHE A 158 -1.95 12.35 5.04
N TYR A 159 -1.26 12.40 6.18
CA TYR A 159 -1.79 12.97 7.42
C TYR A 159 -1.32 14.40 7.70
N ARG A 160 -0.21 14.83 7.08
CA ARG A 160 0.44 16.11 7.40
C ARG A 160 0.32 17.16 6.32
N ALA A 161 0.07 16.77 5.06
CA ALA A 161 -0.07 17.73 3.98
C ALA A 161 -1.34 18.57 4.17
N THR A 162 -1.18 19.87 3.96
CA THR A 162 -2.27 20.86 3.97
C THR A 162 -2.14 21.76 2.74
N PRO A 163 -3.16 22.52 2.34
CA PRO A 163 -3.04 23.47 1.24
C PRO A 163 -1.95 24.54 1.44
N THR A 164 -1.62 24.86 2.69
CA THR A 164 -0.54 25.79 3.04
C THR A 164 0.84 25.13 3.13
N GLN A 165 0.90 23.81 3.33
CA GLN A 165 2.10 23.01 3.31
C GLN A 165 1.83 21.70 2.54
N PRO A 166 1.81 21.74 1.19
CA PRO A 166 1.31 20.62 0.39
C PRO A 166 2.22 19.39 0.41
N MET A 167 3.50 19.55 0.78
CA MET A 167 4.49 18.47 0.79
C MET A 167 4.58 17.74 -0.58
N GLY A 168 4.37 18.47 -1.68
CA GLY A 168 4.33 17.91 -3.04
C GLY A 168 3.04 17.17 -3.41
N VAL A 169 2.07 17.06 -2.49
CA VAL A 169 0.77 16.44 -2.78
C VAL A 169 -0.07 17.42 -3.60
N LEU A 170 -0.67 16.94 -4.69
CA LEU A 170 -1.71 17.63 -5.45
C LEU A 170 -3.09 17.32 -4.86
N ARG A 171 -3.37 16.02 -4.71
CA ARG A 171 -4.65 15.49 -4.27
C ARG A 171 -4.43 14.36 -3.29
N ARG A 172 -5.21 14.38 -2.21
CA ARG A 172 -5.36 13.27 -1.28
C ARG A 172 -6.77 12.70 -1.45
N ARG A 173 -6.83 11.43 -1.86
CA ARG A 173 -8.07 10.68 -2.00
C ARG A 173 -8.24 9.74 -0.82
N VAL A 174 -9.40 9.75 -0.19
CA VAL A 174 -9.82 8.79 0.83
C VAL A 174 -10.74 7.77 0.17
N LEU A 175 -10.44 6.48 0.36
CA LEU A 175 -11.23 5.37 -0.16
C LEU A 175 -12.09 4.81 0.97
N ARG A 176 -13.40 4.72 0.74
CA ARG A 176 -14.32 3.97 1.60
C ARG A 176 -14.55 2.62 0.96
N SER A 177 -14.24 1.56 1.71
CA SER A 177 -14.42 0.19 1.26
C SER A 177 -15.24 -0.61 2.27
N ARG A 178 -15.93 -1.64 1.78
CA ARG A 178 -16.59 -2.67 2.58
C ARG A 178 -16.04 -4.02 2.12
N GLY A 179 -15.28 -4.68 2.99
CA GLY A 179 -14.47 -5.83 2.58
C GLY A 179 -13.53 -5.44 1.44
N THR A 180 -13.59 -6.17 0.33
CA THR A 180 -12.78 -5.93 -0.88
C THR A 180 -13.40 -4.91 -1.85
N THR A 181 -14.63 -4.45 -1.59
CA THR A 181 -15.35 -3.57 -2.52
C THR A 181 -15.19 -2.09 -2.13
N VAL A 182 -14.74 -1.25 -3.06
CA VAL A 182 -14.72 0.21 -2.96
C VAL A 182 -16.14 0.74 -3.18
N ILE A 183 -16.67 1.43 -2.17
CA ILE A 183 -18.05 1.97 -2.17
C ILE A 183 -18.10 3.49 -2.35
N GLY A 184 -16.95 4.16 -2.31
CA GLY A 184 -16.86 5.60 -2.54
C GLY A 184 -15.47 6.14 -2.38
N VAL A 185 -15.27 7.33 -2.94
CA VAL A 185 -14.03 8.10 -2.88
C VAL A 185 -14.35 9.55 -2.52
N GLU A 186 -13.41 10.21 -1.86
CA GLU A 186 -13.51 11.62 -1.48
C GLU A 186 -12.13 12.27 -1.60
N ASP A 187 -12.06 13.40 -2.29
CA ASP A 187 -10.83 14.09 -2.65
C ASP A 187 -10.67 15.41 -1.89
N ASP A 188 -9.50 15.59 -1.29
CA ASP A 188 -8.99 16.86 -0.79
C ASP A 188 -7.87 17.36 -1.71
N LEU A 189 -7.98 18.59 -2.19
CA LEU A 189 -6.90 19.27 -2.92
C LEU A 189 -5.95 19.97 -1.95
N MET A 190 -4.65 19.81 -2.19
CA MET A 190 -3.60 20.55 -1.47
C MET A 190 -3.05 21.72 -2.30
N VAL A 191 -3.63 21.96 -3.47
CA VAL A 191 -3.31 23.07 -4.36
C VAL A 191 -4.55 23.95 -4.57
N PRO A 192 -4.40 25.25 -4.88
CA PRO A 192 -5.54 26.15 -5.05
C PRO A 192 -6.48 25.76 -6.19
N GLU A 193 -5.91 25.21 -7.26
CA GLU A 193 -6.67 24.76 -8.44
C GLU A 193 -6.14 23.40 -8.87
N ALA A 194 -7.07 22.49 -9.21
CA ALA A 194 -6.72 21.19 -9.76
C ALA A 194 -6.19 21.34 -11.20
N PRO A 195 -5.16 20.57 -11.58
CA PRO A 195 -4.77 20.46 -12.98
C PRO A 195 -5.92 19.94 -13.86
N ASP A 196 -5.99 20.38 -15.12
CA ASP A 196 -7.08 20.04 -16.06
C ASP A 196 -7.28 18.54 -16.31
N ASP A 197 -6.24 17.75 -16.08
CA ASP A 197 -6.24 16.29 -16.27
C ASP A 197 -6.56 15.51 -14.98
N LEU A 198 -6.85 16.22 -13.88
CA LEU A 198 -7.16 15.64 -12.58
C LEU A 198 -8.65 15.75 -12.25
N VAL A 199 -9.35 14.63 -12.26
CA VAL A 199 -10.76 14.55 -11.85
C VAL A 199 -10.87 14.64 -10.33
N VAL A 200 -11.66 15.57 -9.81
CA VAL A 200 -11.84 15.75 -8.35
C VAL A 200 -13.26 15.38 -7.94
N VAL A 201 -13.38 14.51 -6.93
CA VAL A 201 -14.66 14.04 -6.39
C VAL A 201 -14.82 14.52 -4.94
N GLY A 202 -15.84 15.33 -4.64
CA GLY A 202 -16.19 15.73 -3.27
C GLY A 202 -16.06 17.23 -3.02
N ASP A 203 -15.95 17.62 -1.75
CA ASP A 203 -16.00 19.03 -1.29
C ASP A 203 -14.71 19.82 -1.62
N GLY A 204 -13.66 19.15 -2.08
CA GLY A 204 -12.42 19.77 -2.60
C GLY A 204 -12.56 20.47 -3.96
N ALA A 205 -13.78 20.59 -4.51
CA ALA A 205 -14.06 21.22 -5.81
C ALA A 205 -14.66 22.64 -5.72
N LEU A 206 -14.60 23.28 -4.54
CA LEU A 206 -15.23 24.59 -4.25
C LEU A 206 -14.39 25.80 -4.62
#